data_AF-A0A202DPY6-F1
#
_entry.id   AF-A0A202DPY6-F1
#
_cell.length_a   1.000
_cell.length_b   1.000
_cell.length_c   1.000
_cell.angle_alpha   90.00
_cell.angle_beta   90.00
_cell.angle_gamma   90.00
#
_symmetry.space_group_name_H-M   'P 1'
#
loop_
_entity.id
_entity.type
_entity.pdbx_description
1 polymer ?
#
loop_
_entity_poly.entity_id
_entity_poly.type
_entity_poly.pdbx_seq_one_letter_code
_entity_poly.pdbx_strand_id
1 'polypeptide(L)'
;MRKNPLFSFAFLFIFGFIGLPSLLLGTISIDDCGHLSQPNAIYVLSKNVQSDGSCFKVTERGITLDLNQKTVTYDQIGGLSNPSFEMELPMGWDLSGAAGASRESTFSQPVVGRWYLRIPSDGENKQIVSEWTSLPPNTKGMAYFARENTFWKHWVMIKFEVEHETEGVIAAIYSQRNYRVSFMTRAQSARYRVRLTYIEERDTFPRWNSQTEYWIGEVIRSTMENGSSFLLDNINLIRTGTSGSTEPQWNTTLGSLTRDGNLEWRATSKGTLGDPNSWKPGTVYEYDKSVVQPTTPNGVSYTLARIRVPGSISGMEEPSWPGPENTADIRDGDLTWKIQPDTDVFLDLVDLRTYEVYGVHVEFYNNGGNPARFTLKNGFIEQGDGAGYRNHAVKVYGGDGVTVDNLIIHTRGVETSGFYTTYSKNVTVENSTVTTLNPITFNRHQLSAAIHASESSLITFKNNFVDSGEGWGGIFNSGANGLIQGNTVYTQSVITNHYGIVNYGEDTKTLRNVIVADPGQGLRIDGLRSSAEYNDITIKSVAPNWDIGRLSLDGIRVNDYWNGSA
;
A
#
# COMPACT_ATOMS: atom_id res chain seq x y z
N MET A 1 30.62 -15.20 -81.39
CA MET A 1 30.35 -14.00 -80.54
C MET A 1 29.47 -14.46 -79.40
N ARG A 2 29.76 -14.41 -78.09
CA ARG A 2 30.87 -13.94 -77.25
C ARG A 2 31.22 -15.09 -76.29
N LYS A 3 32.52 -15.28 -76.01
CA LYS A 3 33.02 -16.13 -74.92
C LYS A 3 33.15 -15.26 -73.67
N ASN A 4 32.68 -15.73 -72.52
CA ASN A 4 33.11 -15.24 -71.20
C ASN A 4 33.60 -16.44 -70.37
N PRO A 5 34.78 -16.38 -69.73
CA PRO A 5 35.34 -17.49 -68.99
C PRO A 5 34.89 -17.51 -67.52
N LEU A 6 34.97 -18.72 -66.95
CA LEU A 6 34.91 -19.00 -65.53
C LEU A 6 35.94 -18.18 -64.72
N PHE A 7 35.50 -17.66 -63.57
CA PHE A 7 36.36 -17.42 -62.41
C PHE A 7 35.61 -17.89 -61.16
N SER A 8 35.97 -19.08 -60.68
CA SER A 8 35.54 -19.61 -59.38
C SER A 8 36.63 -19.29 -58.38
N PHE A 9 36.39 -18.32 -57.50
CA PHE A 9 37.24 -18.07 -56.32
C PHE A 9 36.74 -18.96 -55.19
N ALA A 10 37.43 -20.08 -54.97
CA ALA A 10 37.27 -20.86 -53.75
C ALA A 10 37.99 -20.12 -52.61
N PHE A 11 37.23 -19.40 -51.78
CA PHE A 11 37.72 -18.89 -50.49
C PHE A 11 37.77 -20.07 -49.52
N LEU A 12 38.96 -20.61 -49.30
CA LEU A 12 39.25 -21.55 -48.22
C LEU A 12 39.29 -20.76 -46.90
N PHE A 13 38.14 -20.67 -46.20
CA PHE A 13 38.13 -20.22 -44.81
C PHE A 13 38.73 -21.31 -43.93
N ILE A 14 40.00 -21.14 -43.58
CA ILE A 14 40.62 -21.86 -42.46
C ILE A 14 39.96 -21.30 -41.19
N PHE A 15 38.97 -22.00 -40.65
CA PHE A 15 38.54 -21.82 -39.27
C PHE A 15 39.70 -22.27 -38.37
N GLY A 16 40.62 -21.36 -38.10
CA GLY A 16 41.48 -21.47 -36.93
C GLY A 16 40.56 -21.42 -35.72
N PHE A 17 40.31 -22.57 -35.11
CA PHE A 17 39.84 -22.66 -33.72
C PHE A 17 40.93 -22.02 -32.86
N ILE A 18 40.89 -20.69 -32.74
CA ILE A 18 41.50 -19.99 -31.63
C ILE A 18 40.70 -20.49 -30.43
N GLY A 19 41.30 -21.39 -29.64
CA GLY A 19 40.74 -21.82 -28.38
C GLY A 19 40.49 -20.57 -27.55
N LEU A 20 39.23 -20.13 -27.52
CA LEU A 20 38.79 -19.13 -26.57
C LEU A 20 39.17 -19.67 -25.20
N PRO A 21 40.00 -18.97 -24.41
CA PRO A 21 40.37 -19.44 -23.09
C PRO A 21 39.07 -19.72 -22.36
N SER A 22 38.93 -20.97 -21.90
CA SER A 22 37.90 -21.35 -20.95
C SER A 22 38.04 -20.38 -19.77
N LEU A 23 37.17 -19.38 -19.72
CA LEU A 23 37.00 -18.53 -18.56
C LEU A 23 36.50 -19.46 -17.47
N LEU A 24 37.43 -20.01 -16.69
CA LEU A 24 37.14 -20.60 -15.41
C LEU A 24 36.26 -19.59 -14.68
N LEU A 25 35.01 -19.96 -14.44
CA LEU A 25 34.05 -19.19 -13.66
C LEU A 25 34.60 -19.10 -12.25
N GLY A 26 35.45 -18.11 -12.01
CA GLY A 26 36.05 -17.84 -10.72
C GLY A 26 34.95 -17.48 -9.74
N THR A 27 34.97 -18.15 -8.59
CA THR A 27 34.21 -17.69 -7.43
C THR A 27 34.76 -16.34 -6.97
N ILE A 28 33.90 -15.36 -6.78
CA ILE A 28 34.24 -14.03 -6.29
C ILE A 28 33.83 -13.97 -4.83
N SER A 29 34.80 -13.97 -3.92
CA SER A 29 34.53 -13.73 -2.50
C SER A 29 34.18 -12.27 -2.29
N ILE A 30 33.07 -12.01 -1.61
CA ILE A 30 32.64 -10.67 -1.21
C ILE A 30 32.49 -10.59 0.31
N ASP A 31 32.68 -9.41 0.86
CA ASP A 31 32.61 -9.15 2.29
C ASP A 31 31.90 -7.82 2.60
N ASP A 32 31.18 -7.25 1.64
CA ASP A 32 30.35 -6.07 1.88
C ASP A 32 29.12 -6.09 0.97
N CYS A 33 28.12 -5.29 1.34
CA CYS A 33 26.99 -4.94 0.49
C CYS A 33 27.49 -4.23 -0.78
N GLY A 34 26.80 -4.38 -1.91
CA GLY A 34 27.25 -3.76 -3.15
C GLY A 34 26.54 -4.19 -4.42
N HIS A 35 27.13 -3.79 -5.55
CA HIS A 35 26.61 -4.10 -6.88
C HIS A 35 27.27 -5.38 -7.42
N LEU A 36 26.44 -6.36 -7.79
CA LEU A 36 26.88 -7.59 -8.43
C LEU A 36 26.73 -7.42 -9.94
N SER A 37 27.85 -7.13 -10.61
CA SER A 37 27.86 -6.66 -12.01
C SER A 37 28.78 -7.44 -12.93
N GLN A 38 29.17 -8.66 -12.56
CA GLN A 38 29.95 -9.55 -13.42
C GLN A 38 29.04 -10.65 -13.96
N PRO A 39 28.75 -10.68 -15.27
CA PRO A 39 27.91 -11.72 -15.87
C PRO A 39 28.45 -13.13 -15.59
N ASN A 40 27.54 -14.05 -15.33
CA ASN A 40 27.81 -15.46 -15.02
C ASN A 40 28.70 -15.71 -13.80
N ALA A 41 28.99 -14.70 -12.98
CA ALA A 41 29.83 -14.88 -11.80
C ALA A 41 29.08 -15.55 -10.64
N ILE A 42 29.85 -16.26 -9.83
CA ILE A 42 29.41 -16.84 -8.56
C ILE A 42 30.01 -15.99 -7.44
N TYR A 43 29.18 -15.21 -6.77
CA TYR A 43 29.55 -14.44 -5.59
C TYR A 43 29.31 -15.27 -4.33
N VAL A 44 30.30 -15.33 -3.46
CA VAL A 44 30.23 -16.06 -2.18
C VAL A 44 30.50 -15.09 -1.05
N LEU A 45 29.57 -15.01 -0.12
CA LEU A 45 29.69 -14.13 1.04
C LEU A 45 30.65 -14.73 2.08
N SER A 46 31.65 -13.96 2.50
CA SER A 46 32.70 -14.42 3.42
C SER A 46 32.44 -14.09 4.90
N LYS A 47 31.60 -13.08 5.17
CA LYS A 47 31.16 -12.66 6.51
C LYS A 47 29.75 -12.06 6.46
N ASN A 48 29.11 -11.90 7.61
CA ASN A 48 27.83 -11.19 7.68
C ASN A 48 28.02 -9.74 7.23
N VAL A 49 27.04 -9.19 6.52
CA VAL A 49 27.06 -7.82 5.99
C VAL A 49 25.79 -7.08 6.38
N GLN A 50 25.88 -5.76 6.48
CA GLN A 50 24.76 -4.91 6.86
C GLN A 50 24.71 -3.61 6.05
N SER A 51 23.51 -3.08 5.81
CA SER A 51 23.28 -1.79 5.15
C SER A 51 22.11 -1.05 5.80
N ASP A 52 22.24 0.26 5.94
CA ASP A 52 21.15 1.14 6.40
C ASP A 52 19.99 1.20 5.39
N GLY A 53 20.28 0.96 4.10
CA GLY A 53 19.31 0.91 3.01
C GLY A 53 19.29 -0.46 2.34
N SER A 54 19.32 -0.50 1.00
CA SER A 54 19.47 -1.75 0.27
C SER A 54 20.89 -2.33 0.41
N CYS A 55 21.03 -3.65 0.43
CA CYS A 55 22.35 -4.28 0.51
C CYS A 55 22.89 -4.67 -0.87
N PHE A 56 22.27 -5.61 -1.58
CA PHE A 56 22.75 -6.07 -2.90
C PHE A 56 21.88 -5.60 -4.05
N LYS A 57 22.52 -5.08 -5.11
CA LYS A 57 21.88 -4.81 -6.40
C LYS A 57 22.47 -5.69 -7.49
N VAL A 58 21.60 -6.39 -8.21
CA VAL A 58 21.94 -7.31 -9.30
C VAL A 58 21.38 -6.77 -10.61
N THR A 59 22.28 -6.43 -11.54
CA THR A 59 21.91 -5.89 -12.86
C THR A 59 22.39 -6.76 -14.02
N GLU A 60 23.27 -7.73 -13.74
CA GLU A 60 23.84 -8.63 -14.74
C GLU A 60 23.27 -10.05 -14.67
N ARG A 61 23.41 -10.76 -15.78
CA ARG A 61 22.80 -12.07 -16.03
C ARG A 61 23.67 -13.22 -15.57
N GLY A 62 23.03 -14.33 -15.20
CA GLY A 62 23.70 -15.56 -14.80
C GLY A 62 24.39 -15.49 -13.44
N ILE A 63 24.06 -14.47 -12.63
CA ILE A 63 24.67 -14.28 -11.32
C ILE A 63 24.15 -15.34 -10.34
N THR A 64 25.06 -15.97 -9.61
CA THR A 64 24.74 -16.69 -8.38
C THR A 64 25.27 -15.91 -7.19
N LEU A 65 24.41 -15.60 -6.23
CA LEU A 65 24.78 -15.12 -4.90
C LEU A 65 24.56 -16.26 -3.89
N ASP A 66 25.66 -16.85 -3.43
CA ASP A 66 25.67 -17.82 -2.34
C ASP A 66 26.01 -17.09 -1.04
N LEU A 67 25.05 -17.06 -0.12
CA LEU A 67 25.22 -16.40 1.18
C LEU A 67 26.12 -17.21 2.12
N ASN A 68 26.44 -18.47 1.81
CA ASN A 68 27.41 -19.29 2.55
C ASN A 68 27.18 -19.29 4.06
N GLN A 69 25.92 -19.48 4.46
CA GLN A 69 25.41 -19.46 5.83
C GLN A 69 25.66 -18.13 6.57
N LYS A 70 25.88 -17.03 5.84
CA LYS A 70 26.00 -15.68 6.38
C LYS A 70 24.66 -14.96 6.35
N THR A 71 24.61 -13.88 7.13
CA THR A 71 23.46 -12.99 7.24
C THR A 71 23.69 -11.72 6.42
N VAL A 72 22.66 -11.36 5.65
CA VAL A 72 22.48 -10.05 5.04
C VAL A 72 21.46 -9.30 5.87
N THR A 73 21.88 -8.24 6.56
CA THR A 73 20.96 -7.37 7.31
C THR A 73 20.77 -6.05 6.54
N TYR A 74 19.54 -5.64 6.29
CA TYR A 74 19.25 -4.41 5.53
C TYR A 74 18.25 -3.55 6.29
N ASP A 75 18.05 -2.29 5.91
CA ASP A 75 17.05 -1.41 6.55
C ASP A 75 17.25 -1.27 8.07
N GLN A 76 18.42 -0.77 8.50
CA GLN A 76 18.76 -0.66 9.94
C GLN A 76 18.10 0.53 10.64
N ILE A 77 17.78 1.60 9.91
CA ILE A 77 17.35 2.85 10.53
C ILE A 77 15.85 2.86 10.73
N GLY A 78 15.44 2.81 12.01
CA GLY A 78 14.05 2.85 12.48
C GLY A 78 13.28 4.12 12.08
N GLY A 79 11.96 4.09 12.34
CA GLY A 79 11.04 5.17 12.03
C GLY A 79 10.86 6.20 13.14
N LEU A 80 9.62 6.70 13.28
CA LEU A 80 9.22 7.53 14.43
C LEU A 80 9.13 6.69 15.70
N SER A 81 9.31 7.32 16.86
CA SER A 81 8.96 6.68 18.13
C SER A 81 7.45 6.65 18.32
N ASN A 82 6.97 5.57 18.92
CA ASN A 82 5.55 5.36 19.20
C ASN A 82 4.62 5.61 17.98
N PRO A 83 4.92 5.05 16.80
CA PRO A 83 4.18 5.40 15.59
C PRO A 83 2.74 4.86 15.65
N SER A 84 2.51 3.76 16.36
CA SER A 84 1.20 3.12 16.53
C SER A 84 0.49 3.50 17.83
N PHE A 85 1.03 4.45 18.59
CA PHE A 85 0.46 4.88 19.88
C PHE A 85 0.28 3.75 20.93
N GLU A 86 1.00 2.64 20.77
CA GLU A 86 0.97 1.49 21.69
C GLU A 86 1.68 1.79 23.03
N MET A 87 2.50 2.85 23.08
CA MET A 87 3.14 3.35 24.30
C MET A 87 2.44 4.59 24.86
N GLU A 88 2.65 4.89 26.15
CA GLU A 88 2.05 6.04 26.82
C GLU A 88 2.39 7.38 26.13
N LEU A 89 1.39 8.25 25.98
CA LEU A 89 1.58 9.61 25.50
C LEU A 89 2.19 10.50 26.61
N PRO A 90 2.99 11.53 26.28
CA PRO A 90 3.27 12.05 24.93
C PRO A 90 4.56 11.49 24.30
N MET A 91 4.98 10.26 24.61
CA MET A 91 6.28 9.74 24.13
C MET A 91 6.43 9.87 22.61
N GLY A 92 7.34 10.75 22.16
CA GLY A 92 7.63 11.02 20.75
C GLY A 92 6.67 11.97 20.02
N TRP A 93 5.69 12.58 20.71
CA TRP A 93 4.64 13.38 20.09
C TRP A 93 4.32 14.67 20.86
N ASP A 94 4.36 15.82 20.17
CA ASP A 94 3.80 17.08 20.65
C ASP A 94 2.32 17.18 20.27
N LEU A 95 1.47 17.20 21.30
CA LEU A 95 0.00 17.28 21.20
C LEU A 95 -0.52 18.66 21.64
N SER A 96 0.36 19.62 21.89
CA SER A 96 -0.01 20.95 22.41
C SER A 96 -0.93 21.71 21.44
N GLY A 97 -0.81 21.45 20.14
CA GLY A 97 -1.71 21.96 19.10
C GLY A 97 -3.05 21.22 18.99
N ALA A 98 -3.27 20.13 19.72
CA ALA A 98 -4.47 19.31 19.65
C ALA A 98 -5.06 19.08 21.06
N ALA A 99 -5.51 20.16 21.70
CA ALA A 99 -6.12 20.07 23.02
C ALA A 99 -7.26 19.04 23.06
N GLY A 100 -7.19 18.14 24.03
CA GLY A 100 -8.11 17.01 24.20
C GLY A 100 -7.68 15.72 23.49
N ALA A 101 -6.61 15.72 22.70
CA ALA A 101 -6.08 14.50 22.10
C ALA A 101 -5.65 13.51 23.18
N SER A 102 -6.04 12.25 23.02
CA SER A 102 -5.85 11.21 24.02
C SER A 102 -5.63 9.83 23.39
N ARG A 103 -4.84 9.00 24.07
CA ARG A 103 -4.69 7.59 23.74
C ARG A 103 -5.88 6.81 24.28
N GLU A 104 -6.51 6.03 23.41
CA GLU A 104 -7.70 5.24 23.75
C GLU A 104 -7.55 3.78 23.30
N SER A 105 -8.29 2.88 23.94
CA SER A 105 -8.18 1.44 23.70
C SER A 105 -8.95 1.03 22.45
N THR A 106 -8.42 0.10 21.65
CA THR A 106 -9.14 -0.49 20.50
C THR A 106 -10.44 -1.21 20.87
N PHE A 107 -10.75 -1.42 22.16
CA PHE A 107 -12.07 -1.90 22.57
C PHE A 107 -13.20 -0.96 22.13
N SER A 108 -12.95 0.35 22.05
CA SER A 108 -13.92 1.32 21.56
C SER A 108 -13.97 1.43 20.03
N GLN A 109 -12.90 1.05 19.31
CA GLN A 109 -12.80 1.13 17.86
C GLN A 109 -11.87 0.05 17.27
N PRO A 110 -12.28 -0.71 16.24
CA PRO A 110 -11.47 -1.77 15.66
C PRO A 110 -10.32 -1.21 14.79
N VAL A 111 -9.17 -0.99 15.41
CA VAL A 111 -7.90 -0.61 14.76
C VAL A 111 -6.80 -1.61 15.10
N VAL A 112 -5.62 -1.50 14.48
CA VAL A 112 -4.52 -2.43 14.74
C VAL A 112 -3.99 -2.26 16.16
N GLY A 113 -3.61 -3.37 16.79
CA GLY A 113 -3.05 -3.34 18.13
C GLY A 113 -4.09 -3.10 19.22
N ARG A 114 -3.67 -2.43 20.30
CA ARG A 114 -4.44 -2.22 21.52
C ARG A 114 -4.80 -0.76 21.76
N TRP A 115 -4.14 0.17 21.08
CA TRP A 115 -4.30 1.60 21.32
C TRP A 115 -4.31 2.40 20.03
N TYR A 116 -5.02 3.52 20.05
CA TYR A 116 -5.00 4.53 18.99
C TYR A 116 -4.97 5.94 19.59
N LEU A 117 -4.62 6.92 18.77
CA LEU A 117 -4.73 8.32 19.13
C LEU A 117 -6.08 8.88 18.67
N ARG A 118 -6.90 9.31 19.63
CA ARG A 118 -8.09 10.12 19.38
C ARG A 118 -7.70 11.59 19.37
N ILE A 119 -8.15 12.33 18.37
CA ILE A 119 -8.09 13.78 18.30
C ILE A 119 -9.53 14.30 18.27
N PRO A 120 -9.98 15.00 19.33
CA PRO A 120 -11.30 15.59 19.33
C PRO A 120 -11.51 16.52 18.14
N SER A 121 -12.69 16.44 17.53
CA SER A 121 -13.07 17.32 16.42
C SER A 121 -13.53 18.71 16.88
N ASP A 122 -13.32 19.07 18.15
CA ASP A 122 -13.78 20.31 18.76
C ASP A 122 -12.84 21.49 18.44
N GLY A 123 -12.89 21.95 17.20
CA GLY A 123 -12.23 23.16 16.74
C GLY A 123 -11.23 22.95 15.63
N GLU A 124 -10.86 24.08 15.03
CA GLU A 124 -10.09 24.11 13.79
C GLU A 124 -8.58 23.95 14.02
N ASN A 125 -7.89 23.42 13.01
CA ASN A 125 -6.43 23.39 12.91
C ASN A 125 -5.72 22.69 14.08
N LYS A 126 -6.34 21.63 14.63
CA LYS A 126 -5.69 20.82 15.67
C LYS A 126 -4.44 20.16 15.08
N GLN A 127 -3.30 20.31 15.76
CA GLN A 127 -2.01 19.83 15.27
C GLN A 127 -1.39 18.83 16.22
N ILE A 128 -0.86 17.75 15.63
CA ILE A 128 0.08 16.86 16.29
C ILE A 128 1.38 16.85 15.50
N VAL A 129 2.50 16.82 16.21
CA VAL A 129 3.84 16.87 15.61
C VAL A 129 4.68 15.76 16.21
N SER A 130 5.29 14.93 15.37
CA SER A 130 6.22 13.93 15.86
C SER A 130 7.52 14.57 16.32
N GLU A 131 8.31 13.84 17.10
CA GLU A 131 9.71 14.15 17.27
C GLU A 131 10.50 13.99 15.95
N TRP A 132 11.71 14.54 15.95
CA TRP A 132 12.65 14.44 14.85
C TRP A 132 13.36 13.08 14.84
N THR A 133 13.23 12.33 13.74
CA THR A 133 13.96 11.07 13.46
C THR A 133 14.96 11.24 12.32
N SER A 134 15.90 10.31 12.18
CA SER A 134 16.90 10.30 11.09
C SER A 134 16.52 9.24 10.06
N LEU A 135 16.80 9.49 8.79
CA LEU A 135 16.70 8.49 7.71
C LEU A 135 18.03 8.39 6.96
N PRO A 136 18.33 7.24 6.31
CA PRO A 136 19.54 7.10 5.51
C PRO A 136 19.57 8.12 4.38
N PRO A 137 20.71 8.77 4.09
CA PRO A 137 20.81 9.78 3.03
C PRO A 137 20.59 9.16 1.64
N ASN A 138 20.17 9.99 0.68
CA ASN A 138 19.92 9.60 -0.72
C ASN A 138 19.00 8.38 -0.91
N THR A 139 18.17 8.08 0.10
CA THR A 139 17.22 6.98 0.10
C THR A 139 15.81 7.52 -0.04
N LYS A 140 14.92 6.74 -0.66
CA LYS A 140 13.49 7.06 -0.68
C LYS A 140 12.93 6.93 0.74
N GLY A 141 12.27 7.97 1.23
CA GLY A 141 11.46 7.95 2.44
C GLY A 141 9.98 7.84 2.11
N MET A 142 9.20 7.32 3.05
CA MET A 142 7.75 7.33 3.03
C MET A 142 7.26 7.77 4.40
N ALA A 143 6.43 8.82 4.41
CA ALA A 143 5.58 9.11 5.54
C ALA A 143 4.20 8.53 5.25
N TYR A 144 3.53 7.98 6.26
CA TYR A 144 2.16 7.48 6.09
C TYR A 144 1.37 7.59 7.39
N PHE A 145 0.04 7.58 7.25
CA PHE A 145 -0.85 7.40 8.39
C PHE A 145 -2.02 6.48 8.04
N ALA A 146 -2.42 5.67 9.03
CA ALA A 146 -3.62 4.87 9.02
C ALA A 146 -4.61 5.45 10.04
N ARG A 147 -5.88 5.53 9.64
CA ARG A 147 -7.01 5.94 10.46
C ARG A 147 -8.16 4.96 10.34
N GLU A 148 -9.01 4.95 11.36
CA GLU A 148 -10.29 4.28 11.32
C GLU A 148 -11.31 5.18 10.58
N ASN A 149 -11.62 4.80 9.34
CA ASN A 149 -12.87 5.03 8.60
C ASN A 149 -12.64 4.84 7.10
N THR A 150 -13.02 3.67 6.58
CA THR A 150 -13.29 3.49 5.13
C THR A 150 -14.72 3.91 4.77
N PHE A 151 -15.59 4.15 5.75
CA PHE A 151 -16.95 4.65 5.53
C PHE A 151 -16.93 6.17 5.38
N TRP A 152 -16.71 6.68 4.18
CA TRP A 152 -17.25 7.92 3.58
C TRP A 152 -17.64 9.12 4.50
N LYS A 153 -16.90 9.42 5.58
CA LYS A 153 -17.11 10.64 6.37
C LYS A 153 -16.30 11.78 5.76
N HIS A 154 -16.92 12.44 4.78
CA HIS A 154 -16.32 13.40 3.84
C HIS A 154 -15.87 14.76 4.39
N TRP A 155 -15.82 14.97 5.70
CA TRP A 155 -15.80 16.31 6.31
C TRP A 155 -14.49 16.65 7.01
N VAL A 156 -13.56 15.69 7.06
CA VAL A 156 -12.28 15.83 7.76
C VAL A 156 -11.15 15.68 6.77
N MET A 157 -10.41 16.77 6.57
CA MET A 157 -9.16 16.75 5.84
C MET A 157 -7.98 16.76 6.80
N ILE A 158 -7.07 15.82 6.59
CA ILE A 158 -5.78 15.80 7.28
C ILE A 158 -4.76 16.36 6.32
N LYS A 159 -4.14 17.49 6.67
CA LYS A 159 -2.91 17.93 6.05
C LYS A 159 -1.75 17.21 6.72
N PHE A 160 -1.09 16.33 5.98
CA PHE A 160 0.02 15.53 6.44
C PHE A 160 1.31 16.03 5.79
N GLU A 161 2.21 16.56 6.59
CA GLU A 161 3.44 17.22 6.16
C GLU A 161 4.66 16.44 6.65
N VAL A 162 5.68 16.35 5.79
CA VAL A 162 7.02 15.92 6.15
C VAL A 162 7.90 17.15 6.21
N GLU A 163 8.51 17.37 7.38
CA GLU A 163 9.43 18.48 7.59
C GLU A 163 10.87 18.00 7.63
N HIS A 164 11.75 18.84 7.10
CA HIS A 164 13.20 18.77 7.22
C HIS A 164 13.67 19.84 8.21
N GLU A 165 14.59 19.49 9.11
CA GLU A 165 15.01 20.33 10.25
C GLU A 165 15.43 21.75 9.86
N THR A 166 16.00 21.94 8.67
CA THR A 166 16.46 23.26 8.19
C THR A 166 15.71 23.80 6.97
N GLU A 167 14.96 22.98 6.25
CA GLU A 167 14.28 23.39 5.00
C GLU A 167 12.78 23.63 5.21
N GLY A 168 12.22 23.24 6.36
CA GLY A 168 10.78 23.27 6.60
C GLY A 168 10.06 22.14 5.88
N VAL A 169 8.85 22.37 5.38
CA VAL A 169 8.02 21.35 4.72
C VAL A 169 8.62 20.97 3.36
N ILE A 170 8.98 19.70 3.19
CA ILE A 170 9.57 19.17 1.95
C ILE A 170 8.64 18.26 1.16
N ALA A 171 7.57 17.79 1.79
CA ALA A 171 6.50 17.04 1.15
C ALA A 171 5.22 17.23 1.97
N ALA A 172 4.07 17.31 1.30
CA ALA A 172 2.78 17.39 1.96
C ALA A 172 1.70 16.70 1.13
N ILE A 173 0.64 16.28 1.80
CA ILE A 173 -0.57 15.77 1.17
C ILE A 173 -1.78 16.15 2.02
N TYR A 174 -2.91 16.40 1.35
CA TYR A 174 -4.20 16.45 1.99
C TYR A 174 -4.93 15.15 1.72
N SER A 175 -5.46 14.52 2.76
CA SER A 175 -6.22 13.29 2.58
C SER A 175 -7.31 13.14 3.62
N GLN A 176 -8.45 12.63 3.18
CA GLN A 176 -9.53 12.16 4.03
C GLN A 176 -9.37 10.68 4.43
N ARG A 177 -8.51 9.95 3.70
CA ARG A 177 -8.28 8.51 3.84
C ARG A 177 -6.87 8.24 4.35
N ASN A 178 -6.60 6.97 4.65
CA ASN A 178 -5.22 6.48 4.82
C ASN A 178 -4.40 6.92 3.61
N TYR A 179 -3.29 7.60 3.87
CA TYR A 179 -2.46 8.13 2.79
C TYR A 179 -0.99 7.99 3.14
N ARG A 180 -0.18 8.08 2.07
CA ARG A 180 1.26 8.00 2.13
C ARG A 180 1.88 9.03 1.19
N VAL A 181 2.97 9.65 1.61
CA VAL A 181 3.73 10.60 0.81
C VAL A 181 5.18 10.16 0.75
N SER A 182 5.65 9.92 -0.47
CA SER A 182 7.04 9.55 -0.74
C SER A 182 7.88 10.79 -0.98
N PHE A 183 9.12 10.79 -0.50
CA PHE A 183 10.08 11.86 -0.73
C PHE A 183 11.49 11.30 -0.85
N MET A 184 12.43 12.10 -1.37
CA MET A 184 13.85 11.76 -1.36
C MET A 184 14.53 12.42 -0.17
N THR A 185 15.21 11.62 0.65
CA THR A 185 16.09 12.14 1.71
C THR A 185 17.27 12.88 1.09
N ARG A 186 17.85 13.79 1.85
CA ARG A 186 18.96 14.64 1.40
C ARG A 186 20.27 13.85 1.47
N ALA A 187 21.29 14.36 0.77
CA ALA A 187 22.60 13.71 0.69
C ALA A 187 23.40 13.80 2.00
N GLN A 188 23.04 14.75 2.88
CA GLN A 188 23.64 14.92 4.19
C GLN A 188 22.74 14.28 5.25
N SER A 189 23.33 13.81 6.34
CA SER A 189 22.57 13.37 7.52
C SER A 189 21.66 14.51 7.98
N ALA A 190 20.37 14.28 7.89
CA ALA A 190 19.34 15.24 8.25
C ALA A 190 18.26 14.55 9.08
N ARG A 191 17.55 15.37 9.85
CA ARG A 191 16.42 14.91 10.64
C ARG A 191 15.12 15.33 9.98
N TYR A 192 14.14 14.45 10.12
CA TYR A 192 12.82 14.58 9.57
C TYR A 192 11.77 14.37 10.66
N ARG A 193 10.62 14.99 10.51
CA ARG A 193 9.45 14.72 11.36
C ARG A 193 8.19 14.84 10.54
N VAL A 194 7.08 14.43 11.12
CA VAL A 194 5.78 14.63 10.51
C VAL A 194 4.94 15.60 11.32
N ARG A 195 4.14 16.41 10.62
CA ARG A 195 3.05 17.20 11.22
C ARG A 195 1.74 16.74 10.60
N LEU A 196 0.75 16.48 11.44
CA LEU A 196 -0.64 16.30 11.01
C LEU A 196 -1.43 17.51 11.50
N THR A 197 -2.09 18.19 10.57
CA THR A 197 -3.06 19.24 10.88
C THR A 197 -4.44 18.75 10.51
N TYR A 198 -5.32 18.68 11.51
CA TYR A 198 -6.75 18.49 11.35
C TYR A 198 -7.36 19.78 10.83
N ILE A 199 -7.94 19.73 9.64
CA ILE A 199 -8.63 20.85 9.02
C ILE A 199 -10.13 20.55 9.09
N GLU A 200 -10.81 21.22 10.01
CA GLU A 200 -12.26 21.20 10.09
C GLU A 200 -12.79 22.06 8.92
N GLU A 201 -13.46 21.41 7.97
CA GLU A 201 -13.76 21.97 6.64
C GLU A 201 -14.83 23.08 6.64
N ARG A 202 -15.27 23.59 7.81
CA ARG A 202 -16.38 24.55 7.86
C ARG A 202 -15.99 25.95 7.35
N ASP A 203 -14.79 26.46 7.61
CA ASP A 203 -14.39 27.81 7.16
C ASP A 203 -12.89 28.03 6.88
N THR A 204 -12.09 26.98 6.63
CA THR A 204 -10.61 27.08 6.59
C THR A 204 -9.95 26.79 5.25
N PHE A 205 -10.68 26.30 4.23
CA PHE A 205 -10.06 26.10 2.92
C PHE A 205 -9.46 27.42 2.41
N PRO A 206 -8.22 27.40 1.89
CA PRO A 206 -7.59 28.58 1.35
C PRO A 206 -8.49 29.18 0.26
N ARG A 207 -8.59 30.51 0.28
CA ARG A 207 -9.25 31.21 -0.83
C ARG A 207 -8.41 31.00 -2.08
N TRP A 208 -9.10 30.92 -3.21
CA TRP A 208 -8.48 30.96 -4.51
C TRP A 208 -7.52 32.15 -4.59
N ASN A 209 -6.28 31.86 -4.97
CA ASN A 209 -5.25 32.83 -5.28
C ASN A 209 -4.87 32.72 -6.77
N SER A 210 -4.60 33.86 -7.39
CA SER A 210 -4.19 33.94 -8.79
C SER A 210 -2.77 33.43 -8.99
N GLN A 211 -2.51 32.84 -10.17
CA GLN A 211 -1.20 32.34 -10.58
C GLN A 211 -0.51 31.46 -9.52
N THR A 212 -1.30 30.74 -8.74
CA THR A 212 -0.82 29.93 -7.61
C THR A 212 -0.76 28.48 -8.06
N GLU A 213 0.31 27.78 -7.70
CA GLU A 213 0.43 26.35 -7.93
C GLU A 213 -0.45 25.59 -6.94
N TYR A 214 -1.29 24.69 -7.46
CA TYR A 214 -2.14 23.79 -6.70
C TYR A 214 -1.84 22.33 -7.05
N TRP A 215 -2.14 21.43 -6.11
CA TRP A 215 -1.92 19.99 -6.21
C TRP A 215 -3.24 19.24 -6.34
N ILE A 216 -3.28 18.17 -7.15
CA ILE A 216 -4.47 17.30 -7.22
C ILE A 216 -4.92 16.89 -5.82
N GLY A 217 -6.21 17.02 -5.52
CA GLY A 217 -6.78 16.76 -4.20
C GLY A 217 -6.90 17.99 -3.29
N GLU A 218 -6.32 19.13 -3.66
CA GLU A 218 -6.51 20.37 -2.91
C GLU A 218 -7.94 20.91 -3.05
N VAL A 219 -8.40 21.59 -2.00
CA VAL A 219 -9.73 22.19 -1.94
C VAL A 219 -9.58 23.65 -1.63
N ILE A 220 -10.30 24.47 -2.38
CA ILE A 220 -10.31 25.92 -2.21
C ILE A 220 -11.73 26.44 -2.06
N ARG A 221 -11.82 27.69 -1.59
CA ARG A 221 -13.05 28.48 -1.68
C ARG A 221 -12.86 29.62 -2.67
N SER A 222 -13.97 30.07 -3.22
CA SER A 222 -14.00 31.32 -3.96
C SER A 222 -13.58 32.51 -3.07
N THR A 223 -13.05 33.58 -3.67
CA THR A 223 -12.71 34.80 -2.93
C THR A 223 -13.97 35.52 -2.42
N MET A 224 -15.11 35.31 -3.08
CA MET A 224 -16.45 35.71 -2.63
C MET A 224 -17.27 34.47 -2.26
N GLU A 225 -17.75 34.38 -1.02
CA GLU A 225 -18.50 33.22 -0.52
C GLU A 225 -19.70 32.90 -1.44
N ASN A 226 -19.75 31.68 -1.96
CA ASN A 226 -20.82 31.21 -2.86
C ASN A 226 -21.51 29.92 -2.38
N GLY A 227 -21.21 29.47 -1.16
CA GLY A 227 -21.79 28.26 -0.56
C GLY A 227 -21.20 26.94 -1.05
N SER A 228 -20.18 26.96 -1.91
CA SER A 228 -19.49 25.76 -2.42
C SER A 228 -18.01 25.75 -2.05
N SER A 229 -17.43 24.56 -2.02
CA SER A 229 -15.98 24.35 -2.03
C SER A 229 -15.58 23.66 -3.33
N PHE A 230 -14.33 23.81 -3.75
CA PHE A 230 -13.88 23.37 -5.07
C PHE A 230 -12.68 22.43 -4.92
N LEU A 231 -12.90 21.14 -5.21
CA LEU A 231 -11.87 20.10 -5.20
C LEU A 231 -11.14 20.10 -6.54
N LEU A 232 -9.81 20.15 -6.52
CA LEU A 232 -9.00 19.97 -7.71
C LEU A 232 -9.04 18.49 -8.12
N ASP A 233 -9.87 18.20 -9.10
CA ASP A 233 -10.30 16.84 -9.45
C ASP A 233 -9.53 16.27 -10.65
N ASN A 234 -9.08 17.14 -11.55
CA ASN A 234 -8.26 16.72 -12.68
C ASN A 234 -7.27 17.81 -13.12
N ILE A 235 -6.07 17.36 -13.43
CA ILE A 235 -5.06 18.09 -14.18
C ILE A 235 -4.61 17.07 -15.21
N ASN A 236 -4.62 17.40 -16.50
CA ASN A 236 -4.29 16.52 -17.63
C ASN A 236 -2.96 15.72 -17.44
N LEU A 237 -2.98 14.67 -16.62
CA LEU A 237 -1.89 13.76 -16.27
C LEU A 237 -0.67 14.35 -15.50
N ILE A 238 -0.76 15.57 -14.94
CA ILE A 238 0.33 16.21 -14.17
C ILE A 238 -0.10 16.38 -12.71
N ARG A 239 0.79 16.14 -11.74
CA ARG A 239 0.44 16.19 -10.29
C ARG A 239 0.16 17.60 -9.75
N THR A 240 0.60 18.64 -10.46
CA THR A 240 0.40 20.06 -10.11
C THR A 240 -0.05 20.86 -11.33
N GLY A 241 -0.65 22.02 -11.08
CA GLY A 241 -0.97 23.01 -12.10
C GLY A 241 -1.11 24.39 -11.49
N THR A 242 -1.30 25.41 -12.31
CA THR A 242 -1.31 26.81 -11.89
C THR A 242 -2.64 27.46 -12.24
N SER A 243 -3.29 28.09 -11.26
CA SER A 243 -4.53 28.84 -11.49
C SER A 243 -4.33 29.98 -12.49
N GLY A 244 -5.45 30.46 -13.05
CA GLY A 244 -5.46 31.62 -13.93
C GLY A 244 -5.00 32.90 -13.21
N SER A 245 -4.80 33.96 -13.98
CA SER A 245 -4.52 35.31 -13.44
C SER A 245 -5.74 35.96 -12.79
N THR A 246 -6.95 35.47 -13.08
CA THR A 246 -8.23 36.00 -12.61
C THR A 246 -9.09 34.85 -12.13
N GLU A 247 -9.83 35.08 -11.04
CA GLU A 247 -10.69 34.05 -10.46
C GLU A 247 -11.76 33.61 -11.48
N PRO A 248 -11.94 32.30 -11.70
CA PRO A 248 -12.95 31.83 -12.63
C PRO A 248 -14.36 32.13 -12.10
N GLN A 249 -15.35 32.15 -13.00
CA GLN A 249 -16.74 32.05 -12.58
C GLN A 249 -17.01 30.62 -12.12
N TRP A 250 -17.19 30.45 -10.82
CA TRP A 250 -17.42 29.15 -10.20
C TRP A 250 -18.79 28.57 -10.56
N ASN A 251 -18.80 27.36 -11.10
CA ASN A 251 -20.01 26.58 -11.22
C ASN A 251 -20.35 25.99 -9.85
N THR A 252 -21.40 26.44 -9.19
CA THR A 252 -21.81 25.98 -7.85
C THR A 252 -22.70 24.74 -7.87
N THR A 253 -23.02 24.21 -9.06
CA THR A 253 -23.76 22.95 -9.18
C THR A 253 -22.83 21.81 -8.75
N LEU A 254 -23.19 21.15 -7.65
CA LEU A 254 -22.45 20.02 -7.10
C LEU A 254 -22.07 18.98 -8.16
N GLY A 255 -20.81 18.52 -8.11
CA GLY A 255 -20.20 17.61 -9.08
C GLY A 255 -19.81 18.24 -10.42
N SER A 256 -20.20 19.48 -10.70
CA SER A 256 -19.86 20.15 -11.96
C SER A 256 -18.43 20.70 -11.97
N LEU A 257 -17.84 20.80 -13.15
CA LEU A 257 -16.45 21.27 -13.32
C LEU A 257 -16.40 22.79 -13.63
N THR A 258 -15.37 23.45 -13.09
CA THR A 258 -14.96 24.83 -13.38
C THR A 258 -13.51 24.81 -13.89
N ARG A 259 -13.26 25.39 -15.07
CA ARG A 259 -11.91 25.53 -15.62
C ARG A 259 -11.23 26.80 -15.13
N ASP A 260 -9.97 26.68 -14.75
CA ASP A 260 -9.16 27.76 -14.18
C ASP A 260 -7.69 27.61 -14.59
N GLY A 261 -7.23 28.37 -15.58
CA GLY A 261 -5.90 28.14 -16.15
C GLY A 261 -5.80 26.73 -16.76
N ASN A 262 -4.88 25.91 -16.26
CA ASN A 262 -4.75 24.49 -16.63
C ASN A 262 -5.39 23.52 -15.61
N LEU A 263 -6.17 24.04 -14.67
CA LEU A 263 -6.85 23.30 -13.61
C LEU A 263 -8.33 23.03 -13.95
N GLU A 264 -8.84 21.88 -13.51
CA GLU A 264 -10.29 21.58 -13.50
C GLU A 264 -10.76 21.30 -12.06
N TRP A 265 -11.58 22.21 -11.55
CA TRP A 265 -12.13 22.17 -10.21
C TRP A 265 -13.53 21.57 -10.21
N ARG A 266 -13.80 20.58 -9.37
CA ARG A 266 -15.14 20.04 -9.15
C ARG A 266 -15.80 20.76 -8.00
N ALA A 267 -17.01 21.28 -8.22
CA ALA A 267 -17.83 21.82 -7.15
C ALA A 267 -18.27 20.72 -6.19
N THR A 268 -18.18 21.04 -4.92
CA THR A 268 -18.50 20.16 -3.81
C THR A 268 -19.27 20.95 -2.75
N SER A 269 -20.06 20.26 -1.93
CA SER A 269 -20.82 20.93 -0.87
C SER A 269 -19.83 21.51 0.15
N LYS A 270 -20.19 22.62 0.80
CA LYS A 270 -19.34 23.25 1.81
C LYS A 270 -19.04 22.23 2.91
N GLY A 271 -17.78 21.82 2.99
CA GLY A 271 -17.31 20.83 3.96
C GLY A 271 -17.51 19.36 3.58
N THR A 272 -17.63 19.02 2.28
CA THR A 272 -17.62 17.62 1.84
C THR A 272 -16.83 17.42 0.55
N LEU A 273 -16.03 16.37 0.43
CA LEU A 273 -15.44 15.95 -0.87
C LEU A 273 -16.29 14.97 -1.70
N GLY A 274 -17.41 14.49 -1.17
CA GLY A 274 -18.41 13.74 -1.91
C GLY A 274 -19.74 14.46 -1.79
N ASP A 275 -20.62 14.37 -2.79
CA ASP A 275 -21.99 14.83 -2.63
C ASP A 275 -22.74 13.81 -1.77
N PRO A 276 -22.98 14.04 -0.46
CA PRO A 276 -23.99 13.25 0.22
C PRO A 276 -25.28 13.40 -0.59
N ASN A 277 -25.96 12.29 -0.85
CA ASN A 277 -27.19 12.35 -1.62
C ASN A 277 -28.14 13.33 -0.92
N SER A 278 -28.63 14.34 -1.66
CA SER A 278 -29.74 15.14 -1.16
C SER A 278 -30.86 14.19 -0.73
N TRP A 279 -31.49 14.49 0.40
CA TRP A 279 -32.64 13.73 0.85
C TRP A 279 -33.68 13.67 -0.27
N LYS A 280 -34.28 12.49 -0.47
CA LYS A 280 -35.30 12.24 -1.49
C LYS A 280 -36.54 11.67 -0.83
N PRO A 281 -37.75 12.12 -1.23
CA PRO A 281 -38.98 11.57 -0.70
C PRO A 281 -39.16 10.12 -1.13
N GLY A 282 -39.77 9.31 -0.26
CA GLY A 282 -40.14 7.92 -0.55
C GLY A 282 -38.97 7.01 -0.97
N THR A 283 -37.76 7.28 -0.49
CA THR A 283 -36.53 6.57 -0.86
C THR A 283 -36.13 5.56 0.22
N VAL A 284 -35.69 4.38 -0.19
CA VAL A 284 -35.11 3.38 0.73
C VAL A 284 -33.68 3.77 1.05
N TYR A 285 -33.37 3.84 2.35
CA TYR A 285 -32.04 4.14 2.85
C TYR A 285 -31.49 2.95 3.65
N GLU A 286 -30.19 2.67 3.49
CA GLU A 286 -29.49 1.62 4.24
C GLU A 286 -29.03 2.13 5.61
N TYR A 287 -29.38 1.38 6.67
CA TYR A 287 -28.96 1.64 8.05
C TYR A 287 -27.43 1.77 8.16
N ASP A 288 -26.96 2.78 8.88
CA ASP A 288 -25.53 3.04 9.18
C ASP A 288 -24.64 3.32 7.95
N LYS A 289 -25.24 3.41 6.75
CA LYS A 289 -24.53 3.72 5.49
C LYS A 289 -25.06 4.96 4.80
N SER A 290 -26.32 5.30 5.05
CA SER A 290 -26.98 6.44 4.41
C SER A 290 -26.70 7.72 5.17
N VAL A 291 -26.03 8.64 4.49
CA VAL A 291 -25.84 10.04 4.90
C VAL A 291 -26.57 10.91 3.90
N VAL A 292 -27.40 11.84 4.39
CA VAL A 292 -28.17 12.76 3.56
C VAL A 292 -27.95 14.21 3.97
N GLN A 293 -28.11 15.10 3.00
CA GLN A 293 -28.24 16.53 3.24
C GLN A 293 -29.67 17.01 2.97
N PRO A 294 -30.09 18.10 3.62
CA PRO A 294 -31.33 18.78 3.27
C PRO A 294 -31.35 19.22 1.79
N THR A 295 -32.53 19.25 1.15
CA THR A 295 -32.70 19.78 -0.22
C THR A 295 -32.33 21.26 -0.29
N THR A 296 -32.52 22.00 0.80
CA THR A 296 -31.94 23.32 1.03
C THR A 296 -30.83 23.19 2.07
N PRO A 297 -29.55 23.15 1.66
CA PRO A 297 -28.45 22.85 2.57
C PRO A 297 -28.40 23.80 3.77
N ASN A 298 -28.31 23.23 4.98
CA ASN A 298 -28.16 23.97 6.23
C ASN A 298 -26.75 23.83 6.85
N GLY A 299 -25.80 23.24 6.12
CA GLY A 299 -24.43 22.99 6.58
C GLY A 299 -24.26 21.76 7.49
N VAL A 300 -25.31 20.95 7.68
CA VAL A 300 -25.29 19.72 8.49
C VAL A 300 -25.66 18.52 7.63
N SER A 301 -25.06 17.37 7.96
CA SER A 301 -25.48 16.07 7.44
C SER A 301 -26.06 15.18 8.51
N TYR A 302 -26.89 14.25 8.05
CA TYR A 302 -27.64 13.39 8.92
C TYR A 302 -27.40 11.93 8.54
N THR A 303 -27.03 11.13 9.53
CA THR A 303 -26.86 9.67 9.35
C THR A 303 -28.14 8.97 9.79
N LEU A 304 -28.54 7.94 9.04
CA LEU A 304 -29.68 7.11 9.39
C LEU A 304 -29.38 6.29 10.65
N ALA A 305 -29.95 6.71 11.78
CA ALA A 305 -29.68 6.16 13.10
C ALA A 305 -30.64 5.05 13.52
N ARG A 306 -31.80 4.91 12.84
CA ARG A 306 -32.76 3.84 13.08
C ARG A 306 -33.68 3.61 11.88
N ILE A 307 -33.97 2.34 11.61
CA ILE A 307 -35.08 1.91 10.75
C ILE A 307 -36.12 1.22 11.64
N ARG A 308 -37.35 1.73 11.67
CA ARG A 308 -38.42 1.13 12.49
C ARG A 308 -38.97 -0.15 11.88
N VAL A 309 -39.11 -0.19 10.54
CA VAL A 309 -39.58 -1.37 9.79
C VAL A 309 -38.59 -1.67 8.66
N PRO A 310 -38.01 -2.88 8.57
CA PRO A 310 -37.09 -3.24 7.49
C PRO A 310 -37.72 -2.99 6.10
N GLY A 311 -36.99 -2.33 5.21
CA GLY A 311 -37.50 -1.93 3.88
C GLY A 311 -38.32 -0.64 3.86
N SER A 312 -38.44 0.07 4.99
CA SER A 312 -39.06 1.39 5.04
C SER A 312 -38.38 2.41 4.12
N ILE A 313 -39.20 3.36 3.68
CA ILE A 313 -38.81 4.53 2.90
C ILE A 313 -38.80 5.78 3.78
N SER A 314 -38.09 6.83 3.36
CA SER A 314 -38.27 8.18 3.89
C SER A 314 -39.71 8.67 3.72
N GLY A 315 -40.07 9.73 4.45
CA GLY A 315 -41.31 10.45 4.27
C GLY A 315 -41.49 11.00 2.86
N MET A 316 -42.72 11.40 2.53
CA MET A 316 -43.03 12.05 1.25
C MET A 316 -42.71 13.54 1.25
N GLU A 317 -42.52 14.13 2.44
CA GLU A 317 -42.12 15.51 2.66
C GLU A 317 -40.82 15.52 3.44
N GLU A 318 -39.96 16.48 3.11
CA GLU A 318 -38.66 16.61 3.76
C GLU A 318 -38.83 16.97 5.24
N PRO A 319 -38.17 16.25 6.16
CA PRO A 319 -38.23 16.59 7.57
C PRO A 319 -37.57 17.96 7.85
N SER A 320 -37.99 18.63 8.91
CA SER A 320 -37.29 19.83 9.36
C SER A 320 -35.92 19.44 9.93
N TRP A 321 -34.87 19.82 9.21
CA TRP A 321 -33.49 19.53 9.55
C TRP A 321 -32.93 20.57 10.52
N PRO A 322 -32.65 20.20 11.79
CA PRO A 322 -32.23 21.16 12.80
C PRO A 322 -30.74 21.54 12.63
N GLY A 323 -30.36 22.74 13.04
CA GLY A 323 -28.98 23.22 13.01
C GLY A 323 -28.00 22.39 13.87
N PRO A 324 -26.69 22.60 13.71
CA PRO A 324 -25.62 21.80 14.34
C PRO A 324 -25.73 21.74 15.88
N GLU A 325 -26.37 22.72 16.51
CA GLU A 325 -26.58 22.81 17.95
C GLU A 325 -27.60 21.81 18.53
N ASN A 326 -28.36 21.11 17.69
CA ASN A 326 -29.47 20.27 18.14
C ASN A 326 -29.26 18.78 17.83
N THR A 327 -28.78 18.03 18.83
CA THR A 327 -28.50 16.60 18.72
C THR A 327 -29.75 15.70 18.78
N ALA A 328 -30.96 16.25 18.66
CA ALA A 328 -32.19 15.47 18.75
C ALA A 328 -32.39 14.56 17.53
N ASP A 329 -33.02 13.41 17.76
CA ASP A 329 -33.48 12.48 16.74
C ASP A 329 -34.54 13.15 15.84
N ILE A 330 -34.35 13.04 14.53
CA ILE A 330 -35.24 13.60 13.51
C ILE A 330 -36.06 12.47 12.91
N ARG A 331 -37.39 12.57 13.02
CA ARG A 331 -38.30 11.59 12.43
C ARG A 331 -38.61 11.93 10.98
N ASP A 332 -38.54 10.91 10.14
CA ASP A 332 -38.79 10.98 8.70
C ASP A 332 -39.53 9.71 8.26
N GLY A 333 -40.86 9.72 8.36
CA GLY A 333 -41.66 8.51 8.23
C GLY A 333 -41.27 7.45 9.28
N ASP A 334 -40.83 6.28 8.81
CA ASP A 334 -40.32 5.18 9.64
C ASP A 334 -38.81 5.24 9.91
N LEU A 335 -38.13 6.24 9.34
CA LEU A 335 -36.71 6.49 9.52
C LEU A 335 -36.49 7.44 10.71
N THR A 336 -35.37 7.25 11.40
CA THR A 336 -34.87 8.23 12.37
C THR A 336 -33.46 8.62 12.00
N TRP A 337 -33.29 9.90 11.73
CA TRP A 337 -32.00 10.50 11.44
C TRP A 337 -31.42 11.10 12.71
N LYS A 338 -30.09 11.15 12.79
CA LYS A 338 -29.38 11.93 13.79
C LYS A 338 -28.44 12.88 13.08
N ILE A 339 -28.18 14.05 13.67
CA ILE A 339 -27.01 14.83 13.30
C ILE A 339 -25.83 13.88 13.35
N GLN A 340 -25.09 13.81 12.24
CA GLN A 340 -23.81 13.16 12.25
C GLN A 340 -22.88 14.04 13.08
N PRO A 341 -22.49 13.65 14.31
CA PRO A 341 -21.62 14.49 15.12
C PRO A 341 -20.33 14.74 14.34
N ASP A 342 -19.72 15.90 14.56
CA ASP A 342 -18.32 16.12 14.18
C ASP A 342 -17.54 14.96 14.81
N THR A 343 -16.96 14.13 13.96
CA THR A 343 -16.34 12.90 14.41
C THR A 343 -14.90 13.18 14.74
N ASP A 344 -14.52 12.87 15.98
CA ASP A 344 -13.13 12.74 16.38
C ASP A 344 -12.33 11.94 15.35
N VAL A 345 -11.06 12.28 15.20
CA VAL A 345 -10.14 11.55 14.34
C VAL A 345 -9.47 10.47 15.16
N PHE A 346 -9.55 9.24 14.68
CA PHE A 346 -8.85 8.09 15.26
C PHE A 346 -7.67 7.72 14.37
N LEU A 347 -6.45 8.00 14.84
CA LEU A 347 -5.20 7.65 14.18
C LEU A 347 -4.65 6.38 14.81
N ASP A 348 -4.49 5.35 13.98
CA ASP A 348 -3.98 4.04 14.37
C ASP A 348 -2.45 4.01 14.26
N LEU A 349 -1.94 4.46 13.11
CA LEU A 349 -0.51 4.50 12.83
C LEU A 349 -0.17 5.83 12.17
N VAL A 350 0.91 6.46 12.62
CA VAL A 350 1.56 7.57 11.93
C VAL A 350 3.06 7.32 11.97
N ASP A 351 3.67 7.19 10.80
CA ASP A 351 5.09 6.84 10.73
C ASP A 351 5.82 7.52 9.58
N LEU A 352 7.15 7.45 9.66
CA LEU A 352 8.11 7.97 8.73
C LEU A 352 9.28 6.98 8.63
N ARG A 353 9.42 6.29 7.50
CA ARG A 353 10.44 5.24 7.32
C ARG A 353 11.07 5.30 5.93
N THR A 354 12.07 4.45 5.71
CA THR A 354 12.58 4.13 4.37
C THR A 354 11.49 3.48 3.50
N TYR A 355 11.65 3.59 2.18
CA TYR A 355 10.75 3.07 1.17
C TYR A 355 11.52 2.32 0.10
N GLU A 356 11.06 1.12 -0.27
CA GLU A 356 11.66 0.33 -1.35
C GLU A 356 13.17 0.07 -1.17
N VAL A 357 13.58 -0.30 0.05
CA VAL A 357 14.93 -0.83 0.31
C VAL A 357 14.92 -2.34 0.46
N TYR A 358 15.99 -3.00 0.01
CA TYR A 358 15.98 -4.45 -0.17
C TYR A 358 17.24 -5.13 0.32
N GLY A 359 17.12 -6.34 0.86
CA GLY A 359 18.28 -7.20 1.09
C GLY A 359 18.97 -7.51 -0.24
N VAL A 360 18.20 -8.01 -1.21
CA VAL A 360 18.65 -8.29 -2.57
C VAL A 360 17.64 -7.74 -3.58
N HIS A 361 18.09 -6.84 -4.46
CA HIS A 361 17.29 -6.29 -5.55
C HIS A 361 17.83 -6.72 -6.91
N VAL A 362 16.97 -7.37 -7.69
CA VAL A 362 17.28 -7.88 -9.03
C VAL A 362 16.38 -7.18 -10.04
N GLU A 363 16.97 -6.47 -11.00
CA GLU A 363 16.23 -5.65 -11.96
C GLU A 363 16.75 -5.89 -13.39
N PHE A 364 15.90 -6.44 -14.26
CA PHE A 364 16.26 -6.81 -15.65
C PHE A 364 15.37 -6.21 -16.74
N TYR A 365 14.22 -5.63 -16.38
CA TYR A 365 13.17 -5.21 -17.32
C TYR A 365 13.64 -4.21 -18.40
N ASN A 366 14.68 -3.42 -18.13
CA ASN A 366 15.19 -2.44 -19.09
C ASN A 366 16.29 -2.98 -20.04
N ASN A 367 16.68 -4.26 -19.92
CA ASN A 367 17.83 -4.83 -20.65
C ASN A 367 17.47 -5.48 -22.00
N GLY A 368 16.40 -5.01 -22.66
CA GLY A 368 16.11 -5.39 -24.05
C GLY A 368 15.61 -6.83 -24.25
N GLY A 369 14.88 -7.39 -23.29
CA GLY A 369 14.14 -8.65 -23.46
C GLY A 369 14.97 -9.94 -23.41
N ASN A 370 16.24 -9.88 -22.99
CA ASN A 370 17.04 -11.10 -22.80
C ASN A 370 16.75 -11.75 -21.44
N PRO A 371 16.48 -13.07 -21.40
CA PRO A 371 16.24 -13.79 -20.16
C PRO A 371 17.47 -13.74 -19.25
N ALA A 372 17.29 -13.22 -18.04
CA ALA A 372 18.36 -13.10 -17.07
C ALA A 372 18.12 -14.09 -15.92
N ARG A 373 18.98 -15.10 -15.87
CA ARG A 373 19.03 -16.10 -14.80
C ARG A 373 19.69 -15.49 -13.56
N PHE A 374 19.14 -15.79 -12.40
CA PHE A 374 19.67 -15.39 -11.10
C PHE A 374 19.47 -16.51 -10.09
N THR A 375 20.46 -16.78 -9.25
CA THR A 375 20.34 -17.74 -8.16
C THR A 375 20.77 -17.10 -6.85
N LEU A 376 19.93 -17.22 -5.83
CA LEU A 376 20.21 -16.78 -4.46
C LEU A 376 20.03 -17.97 -3.52
N LYS A 377 21.03 -18.28 -2.69
CA LYS A 377 20.95 -19.47 -1.83
C LYS A 377 21.77 -19.43 -0.55
N ASN A 378 21.46 -20.39 0.34
CA ASN A 378 22.26 -20.81 1.49
C ASN A 378 22.58 -19.71 2.51
N GLY A 379 21.59 -19.10 3.16
CA GLY A 379 21.88 -18.16 4.24
C GLY A 379 20.66 -17.42 4.78
N PHE A 380 20.93 -16.27 5.39
CA PHE A 380 19.94 -15.50 6.13
C PHE A 380 19.77 -14.12 5.52
N ILE A 381 18.53 -13.65 5.42
CA ILE A 381 18.22 -12.26 5.09
C ILE A 381 17.30 -11.71 6.17
N GLU A 382 17.77 -10.69 6.87
CA GLU A 382 17.08 -10.11 8.01
C GLU A 382 16.83 -8.62 7.75
N GLN A 383 15.57 -8.22 7.84
CA GLN A 383 15.25 -6.81 7.92
C GLN A 383 15.61 -6.29 9.32
N GLY A 384 16.43 -5.25 9.36
CA GLY A 384 16.82 -4.52 10.56
C GLY A 384 15.64 -3.81 11.22
N ASP A 385 15.94 -2.92 12.17
CA ASP A 385 14.92 -2.20 12.95
C ASP A 385 14.15 -1.16 12.10
N GLY A 386 14.58 -0.91 10.87
CA GLY A 386 13.94 0.02 9.95
C GLY A 386 12.49 -0.33 9.69
N ALA A 387 12.18 -1.60 9.42
CA ALA A 387 10.81 -2.07 9.19
C ALA A 387 10.01 -1.13 8.27
N GLY A 388 10.66 -0.59 7.24
CA GLY A 388 10.06 0.42 6.36
C GLY A 388 9.05 -0.15 5.37
N TYR A 389 8.56 0.71 4.49
CA TYR A 389 7.41 0.42 3.64
C TYR A 389 7.85 -0.27 2.35
N ARG A 390 7.29 -1.46 2.05
CA ARG A 390 7.66 -2.31 0.89
C ARG A 390 9.15 -2.60 0.81
N ASN A 391 9.76 -2.81 1.97
CA ASN A 391 11.17 -3.08 2.09
C ASN A 391 11.44 -4.57 1.99
N HIS A 392 11.15 -5.17 0.83
CA HIS A 392 11.21 -6.61 0.62
C HIS A 392 12.61 -7.19 0.85
N ALA A 393 12.71 -8.39 1.42
CA ALA A 393 14.03 -9.01 1.60
C ALA A 393 14.65 -9.35 0.24
N VAL A 394 13.87 -9.94 -0.67
CA VAL A 394 14.26 -10.19 -2.06
C VAL A 394 13.22 -9.60 -2.99
N LYS A 395 13.63 -8.67 -3.87
CA LYS A 395 12.80 -8.13 -4.94
C LYS A 395 13.37 -8.52 -6.31
N VAL A 396 12.54 -9.09 -7.16
CA VAL A 396 12.88 -9.43 -8.54
C VAL A 396 11.90 -8.77 -9.51
N TYR A 397 12.44 -8.04 -10.48
CA TYR A 397 11.66 -7.34 -11.50
C TYR A 397 12.14 -7.75 -12.90
N GLY A 398 11.35 -8.59 -13.60
CA GLY A 398 11.63 -8.99 -14.98
C GLY A 398 12.61 -10.17 -15.18
N GLY A 399 12.73 -11.12 -14.25
CA GLY A 399 13.69 -12.24 -14.35
C GLY A 399 13.18 -13.44 -15.15
N ASP A 400 14.10 -14.24 -15.74
CA ASP A 400 13.78 -15.54 -16.36
C ASP A 400 14.79 -16.61 -15.93
N GLY A 401 14.32 -17.60 -15.16
CA GLY A 401 15.18 -18.59 -14.52
C GLY A 401 15.77 -18.06 -13.22
N VAL A 402 14.88 -17.62 -12.34
CA VAL A 402 15.22 -17.12 -11.00
C VAL A 402 15.05 -18.25 -10.00
N THR A 403 16.08 -18.51 -9.19
CA THR A 403 16.02 -19.52 -8.13
C THR A 403 16.36 -18.88 -6.80
N VAL A 404 15.49 -19.07 -5.80
CA VAL A 404 15.72 -18.77 -4.40
C VAL A 404 15.61 -20.08 -3.63
N ASP A 405 16.70 -20.53 -3.02
CA ASP A 405 16.77 -21.86 -2.40
C ASP A 405 17.49 -21.83 -1.05
N ASN A 406 16.98 -22.59 -0.09
CA ASN A 406 17.62 -22.78 1.22
C ASN A 406 17.97 -21.45 1.92
N LEU A 407 16.98 -20.55 2.02
CA LEU A 407 17.10 -19.30 2.76
C LEU A 407 16.24 -19.29 4.02
N ILE A 408 16.70 -18.53 5.01
CA ILE A 408 15.90 -18.09 6.15
C ILE A 408 15.70 -16.57 6.01
N ILE A 409 14.45 -16.13 5.89
CA ILE A 409 14.10 -14.74 5.61
C ILE A 409 13.20 -14.23 6.73
N HIS A 410 13.61 -13.12 7.35
CA HIS A 410 12.81 -12.42 8.36
C HIS A 410 12.56 -10.97 7.91
N THR A 411 11.30 -10.57 7.78
CA THR A 411 10.91 -9.19 7.53
C THR A 411 9.87 -8.72 8.55
N ARG A 412 9.78 -7.40 8.78
CA ARG A 412 8.85 -6.81 9.78
C ARG A 412 8.31 -5.43 9.40
N GLY A 413 8.39 -5.06 8.13
CA GLY A 413 7.93 -3.77 7.63
C GLY A 413 6.50 -3.74 7.11
N VAL A 414 5.95 -2.53 6.99
CA VAL A 414 4.63 -2.33 6.39
C VAL A 414 4.65 -2.69 4.91
N GLU A 415 3.62 -3.39 4.47
CA GLU A 415 3.53 -3.93 3.11
C GLU A 415 4.78 -4.68 2.59
N THR A 416 5.47 -5.44 3.46
CA THR A 416 6.75 -6.08 3.14
C THR A 416 6.68 -7.61 3.04
N SER A 417 6.91 -8.14 1.84
CA SER A 417 7.21 -9.57 1.58
C SER A 417 8.64 -9.99 1.92
N GLY A 418 8.84 -11.27 2.22
CA GLY A 418 10.17 -11.89 2.21
C GLY A 418 10.69 -12.13 0.79
N PHE A 419 9.82 -12.60 -0.12
CA PHE A 419 10.13 -12.69 -1.54
C PHE A 419 9.04 -12.01 -2.35
N TYR A 420 9.44 -11.07 -3.21
CA TYR A 420 8.54 -10.35 -4.10
C TYR A 420 9.07 -10.43 -5.54
N THR A 421 8.26 -10.93 -6.45
CA THR A 421 8.55 -10.91 -7.88
C THR A 421 7.39 -10.37 -8.71
N THR A 422 7.72 -9.65 -9.78
CA THR A 422 6.74 -9.25 -10.79
C THR A 422 7.36 -9.28 -12.19
N TYR A 423 6.51 -9.46 -13.21
CA TYR A 423 6.92 -9.55 -14.62
C TYR A 423 7.99 -10.63 -14.91
N SER A 424 8.03 -11.70 -14.11
CA SER A 424 9.08 -12.71 -14.20
C SER A 424 8.57 -14.03 -14.78
N LYS A 425 9.49 -14.87 -15.25
CA LYS A 425 9.22 -16.20 -15.81
C LYS A 425 10.13 -17.22 -15.16
N ASN A 426 9.65 -18.46 -15.02
CA ASN A 426 10.47 -19.59 -14.54
C ASN A 426 11.15 -19.24 -13.20
N VAL A 427 10.33 -18.83 -12.23
CA VAL A 427 10.79 -18.46 -10.89
C VAL A 427 10.56 -19.64 -9.96
N THR A 428 11.59 -20.04 -9.24
CA THR A 428 11.52 -21.09 -8.22
C THR A 428 11.89 -20.50 -6.86
N VAL A 429 11.03 -20.70 -5.87
CA VAL A 429 11.34 -20.47 -4.45
C VAL A 429 11.13 -21.79 -3.72
N GLU A 430 12.20 -22.37 -3.20
CA GLU A 430 12.12 -23.66 -2.55
C GLU A 430 12.97 -23.81 -1.28
N ASN A 431 12.58 -24.78 -0.45
CA ASN A 431 13.29 -25.19 0.77
C ASN A 431 13.63 -24.02 1.70
N SER A 432 12.81 -22.95 1.69
CA SER A 432 13.09 -21.72 2.41
C SER A 432 12.10 -21.51 3.55
N THR A 433 12.56 -20.82 4.60
CA THR A 433 11.75 -20.35 5.72
C THR A 433 11.54 -18.85 5.56
N VAL A 434 10.28 -18.40 5.48
CA VAL A 434 9.94 -17.00 5.30
C VAL A 434 8.99 -16.57 6.41
N THR A 435 9.45 -15.70 7.29
CA THR A 435 8.63 -15.08 8.34
C THR A 435 8.48 -13.59 8.05
N THR A 436 7.24 -13.12 7.98
CA THR A 436 6.93 -11.70 7.77
C THR A 436 6.02 -11.19 8.90
N LEU A 437 6.49 -10.21 9.66
CA LEU A 437 5.73 -9.56 10.71
C LEU A 437 5.19 -8.22 10.19
N ASN A 438 4.07 -8.26 9.48
CA ASN A 438 3.49 -7.07 8.91
C ASN A 438 2.34 -6.55 9.80
N PRO A 439 2.48 -5.35 10.41
CA PRO A 439 1.46 -4.87 11.33
C PRO A 439 0.21 -4.36 10.60
N ILE A 440 0.33 -3.79 9.39
CA ILE A 440 -0.75 -3.04 8.72
C ILE A 440 -0.71 -3.27 7.19
N THR A 441 -1.87 -3.34 6.54
CA THR A 441 -1.97 -3.25 5.07
C THR A 441 -2.79 -2.03 4.64
N PHE A 442 -2.19 -1.13 3.85
CA PHE A 442 -2.88 0.08 3.40
C PHE A 442 -3.88 -0.20 2.29
N ASN A 443 -3.49 -1.05 1.33
CA ASN A 443 -4.36 -1.41 0.23
C ASN A 443 -4.70 -2.90 0.28
N ARG A 444 -5.83 -3.22 0.92
CA ARG A 444 -6.32 -4.60 1.01
C ARG A 444 -6.59 -5.26 -0.34
N HIS A 445 -6.75 -4.48 -1.41
CA HIS A 445 -7.00 -5.01 -2.75
C HIS A 445 -5.71 -5.46 -3.45
N GLN A 446 -4.53 -5.12 -2.90
CA GLN A 446 -3.24 -5.48 -3.49
C GLN A 446 -2.74 -6.90 -3.13
N LEU A 447 -3.62 -7.77 -2.60
CA LEU A 447 -3.45 -9.22 -2.37
C LEU A 447 -2.00 -9.64 -2.20
N SER A 448 -1.52 -9.36 -1.02
CA SER A 448 -0.12 -9.20 -0.76
C SER A 448 0.33 -10.33 0.16
N ALA A 449 1.46 -10.99 -0.14
CA ALA A 449 1.89 -12.18 0.59
C ALA A 449 3.38 -12.23 0.98
N ALA A 450 3.71 -13.05 1.98
CA ALA A 450 5.08 -13.29 2.44
C ALA A 450 5.97 -13.78 1.28
N ILE A 451 5.41 -14.65 0.42
CA ILE A 451 5.95 -14.99 -0.90
C ILE A 451 4.95 -14.51 -1.96
N HIS A 452 5.37 -13.56 -2.79
CA HIS A 452 4.51 -12.88 -3.75
C HIS A 452 5.04 -13.00 -5.18
N ALA A 453 4.20 -13.48 -6.10
CA ALA A 453 4.42 -13.39 -7.54
C ALA A 453 3.19 -12.78 -8.24
N SER A 454 3.37 -11.60 -8.83
CA SER A 454 2.37 -10.96 -9.70
C SER A 454 2.82 -10.93 -11.15
N GLU A 455 1.87 -11.01 -12.08
CA GLU A 455 2.12 -10.76 -13.52
C GLU A 455 3.30 -11.58 -14.06
N SER A 456 3.43 -12.82 -13.59
CA SER A 456 4.56 -13.71 -13.85
C SER A 456 4.09 -15.04 -14.45
N SER A 457 4.98 -15.97 -14.82
CA SER A 457 4.57 -17.29 -15.32
C SER A 457 5.58 -18.38 -14.99
N LEU A 458 5.14 -19.65 -15.01
CA LEU A 458 5.98 -20.81 -14.65
C LEU A 458 6.57 -20.64 -13.24
N ILE A 459 5.72 -20.25 -12.29
CA ILE A 459 6.10 -20.04 -10.88
C ILE A 459 6.11 -21.38 -10.15
N THR A 460 7.19 -21.71 -9.46
CA THR A 460 7.28 -22.88 -8.59
C THR A 460 7.59 -22.45 -7.16
N PHE A 461 6.65 -22.66 -6.25
CA PHE A 461 6.83 -22.45 -4.82
C PHE A 461 6.71 -23.79 -4.10
N LYS A 462 7.85 -24.31 -3.61
CA LYS A 462 7.91 -25.71 -3.16
C LYS A 462 8.60 -25.89 -1.81
N ASN A 463 8.01 -26.70 -0.94
CA ASN A 463 8.63 -27.11 0.34
C ASN A 463 9.08 -25.92 1.21
N ASN A 464 8.37 -24.79 1.15
CA ASN A 464 8.67 -23.64 1.99
C ASN A 464 7.92 -23.73 3.32
N PHE A 465 8.54 -23.22 4.37
CA PHE A 465 7.85 -22.85 5.61
C PHE A 465 7.56 -21.35 5.54
N VAL A 466 6.29 -20.96 5.68
CA VAL A 466 5.86 -19.56 5.60
C VAL A 466 5.08 -19.22 6.85
N ASP A 467 5.43 -18.12 7.49
CA ASP A 467 4.67 -17.50 8.58
C ASP A 467 4.43 -16.03 8.25
N SER A 468 3.19 -15.68 7.91
CA SER A 468 2.87 -14.36 7.34
C SER A 468 2.38 -13.31 8.34
N GLY A 469 2.26 -13.67 9.63
CA GLY A 469 1.75 -12.76 10.66
C GLY A 469 0.33 -12.22 10.37
N GLU A 470 0.01 -11.05 10.95
CA GLU A 470 -1.35 -10.52 11.03
C GLU A 470 -1.80 -9.68 9.82
N GLY A 471 -0.88 -9.14 9.03
CA GLY A 471 -1.21 -8.21 7.95
C GLY A 471 -1.32 -8.82 6.55
N TRP A 472 -0.62 -9.93 6.28
CA TRP A 472 -0.36 -10.42 4.91
C TRP A 472 -0.77 -11.87 4.73
N GLY A 473 -1.04 -12.26 3.48
CA GLY A 473 -1.26 -13.66 3.10
C GLY A 473 0.06 -14.44 3.13
N GLY A 474 -0.02 -15.77 3.11
CA GLY A 474 1.18 -16.60 3.08
C GLY A 474 1.86 -16.60 1.71
N ILE A 475 1.16 -17.11 0.70
CA ILE A 475 1.66 -17.24 -0.67
C ILE A 475 0.64 -16.63 -1.64
N PHE A 476 1.10 -15.74 -2.51
CA PHE A 476 0.31 -15.18 -3.61
C PHE A 476 0.94 -15.49 -4.95
N ASN A 477 0.15 -16.05 -5.87
CA ASN A 477 0.51 -16.24 -7.26
C ASN A 477 -0.62 -15.78 -8.18
N SER A 478 -0.36 -14.80 -9.05
CA SER A 478 -1.25 -14.50 -10.19
C SER A 478 -0.69 -14.97 -11.54
N GLY A 479 0.42 -15.70 -11.53
CA GLY A 479 1.08 -16.16 -12.74
C GLY A 479 0.58 -17.50 -13.29
N ALA A 480 0.53 -17.62 -14.61
CA ALA A 480 0.05 -18.83 -15.28
C ALA A 480 1.06 -20.00 -15.24
N ASN A 481 0.55 -21.22 -15.35
CA ASN A 481 1.32 -22.48 -15.37
C ASN A 481 2.19 -22.67 -14.12
N GLY A 482 1.69 -22.27 -12.95
CA GLY A 482 2.42 -22.38 -11.69
C GLY A 482 2.26 -23.73 -10.97
N LEU A 483 3.11 -23.94 -9.97
CA LEU A 483 3.06 -25.05 -9.03
C LEU A 483 3.33 -24.53 -7.62
N ILE A 484 2.35 -24.65 -6.73
CA ILE A 484 2.47 -24.33 -5.30
C ILE A 484 2.34 -25.66 -4.54
N GLN A 485 3.46 -26.24 -4.11
CA GLN A 485 3.46 -27.61 -3.60
C GLN A 485 4.24 -27.83 -2.30
N GLY A 486 3.65 -28.58 -1.37
CA GLY A 486 4.40 -29.07 -0.19
C GLY A 486 4.79 -27.97 0.79
N ASN A 487 4.19 -26.79 0.69
CA ASN A 487 4.47 -25.68 1.59
C ASN A 487 3.71 -25.87 2.91
N THR A 488 4.31 -25.46 4.01
CA THR A 488 3.62 -25.29 5.30
C THR A 488 3.44 -23.79 5.52
N VAL A 489 2.20 -23.35 5.65
CA VAL A 489 1.83 -21.93 5.72
C VAL A 489 1.05 -21.65 6.99
N TYR A 490 1.61 -20.82 7.85
CA TYR A 490 0.95 -20.22 8.99
C TYR A 490 0.56 -18.79 8.62
N THR A 491 -0.70 -18.43 8.85
CA THR A 491 -1.18 -17.06 8.61
C THR A 491 -2.05 -16.61 9.78
N GLN A 492 -1.90 -15.35 10.17
CA GLN A 492 -2.71 -14.71 11.22
C GLN A 492 -3.52 -13.55 10.65
N SER A 493 -3.72 -13.52 9.32
CA SER A 493 -4.25 -12.36 8.62
C SER A 493 -5.66 -11.96 9.08
N VAL A 494 -5.80 -10.73 9.56
CA VAL A 494 -7.10 -10.14 9.96
C VAL A 494 -7.72 -9.24 8.89
N ILE A 495 -7.08 -9.17 7.72
CA ILE A 495 -7.41 -8.25 6.63
C ILE A 495 -8.20 -8.97 5.54
N THR A 496 -9.19 -8.31 4.95
CA THR A 496 -10.01 -8.91 3.88
C THR A 496 -9.14 -9.36 2.70
N ASN A 497 -9.43 -10.55 2.18
CA ASN A 497 -8.82 -11.16 0.99
C ASN A 497 -7.38 -11.71 1.13
N HIS A 498 -6.80 -11.67 2.32
CA HIS A 498 -5.46 -12.20 2.56
C HIS A 498 -5.58 -13.63 3.12
N TYR A 499 -5.32 -14.61 2.25
CA TYR A 499 -5.41 -16.04 2.55
C TYR A 499 -4.01 -16.61 2.83
N GLY A 500 -3.96 -17.76 3.49
CA GLY A 500 -2.74 -18.55 3.58
C GLY A 500 -2.15 -18.80 2.20
N ILE A 501 -2.97 -19.22 1.23
CA ILE A 501 -2.55 -19.30 -0.18
C ILE A 501 -3.60 -18.68 -1.08
N VAL A 502 -3.16 -17.86 -2.03
CA VAL A 502 -3.96 -17.28 -3.11
C VAL A 502 -3.36 -17.70 -4.45
N ASN A 503 -4.15 -18.39 -5.26
CA ASN A 503 -3.80 -18.73 -6.63
C ASN A 503 -4.81 -18.14 -7.63
N TYR A 504 -4.37 -17.10 -8.33
CA TYR A 504 -5.09 -16.43 -9.40
C TYR A 504 -4.59 -16.83 -10.79
N GLY A 505 -3.49 -17.59 -10.86
CA GLY A 505 -2.88 -17.99 -12.12
C GLY A 505 -3.72 -18.99 -12.89
N GLU A 506 -3.68 -18.93 -14.23
CA GLU A 506 -4.24 -19.99 -15.07
C GLU A 506 -3.37 -21.26 -15.01
N ASP A 507 -3.97 -22.42 -15.26
CA ASP A 507 -3.27 -23.72 -15.34
C ASP A 507 -2.33 -23.99 -14.15
N THR A 508 -2.67 -23.47 -12.97
CA THR A 508 -1.81 -23.53 -11.79
C THR A 508 -2.29 -24.60 -10.82
N LYS A 509 -1.35 -25.37 -10.28
CA LYS A 509 -1.64 -26.46 -9.35
C LYS A 509 -1.23 -26.09 -7.93
N THR A 510 -2.15 -26.19 -6.98
CA THR A 510 -1.91 -26.00 -5.55
C THR A 510 -2.04 -27.33 -4.84
N LEU A 511 -0.92 -27.99 -4.54
CA LEU A 511 -0.89 -29.42 -4.18
C LEU A 511 -0.23 -29.68 -2.82
N ARG A 512 -0.85 -30.49 -1.97
CA ARG A 512 -0.18 -31.02 -0.75
C ARG A 512 0.41 -29.95 0.16
N ASN A 513 -0.23 -28.80 0.27
CA ASN A 513 0.17 -27.76 1.22
C ASN A 513 -0.53 -28.00 2.56
N VAL A 514 0.12 -27.59 3.64
CA VAL A 514 -0.48 -27.51 4.98
C VAL A 514 -0.71 -26.04 5.28
N ILE A 515 -1.95 -25.64 5.55
CA ILE A 515 -2.33 -24.26 5.83
C ILE A 515 -2.95 -24.21 7.23
N VAL A 516 -2.38 -23.41 8.12
CA VAL A 516 -2.89 -23.15 9.47
C VAL A 516 -3.20 -21.66 9.58
N ALA A 517 -4.49 -21.32 9.64
CA ALA A 517 -4.96 -19.94 9.76
C ALA A 517 -5.50 -19.65 11.17
N ASP A 518 -4.91 -18.68 11.88
CA ASP A 518 -5.24 -18.37 13.28
C ASP A 518 -4.87 -16.93 13.73
N PRO A 519 -5.79 -15.95 13.62
CA PRO A 519 -7.00 -15.98 12.79
C PRO A 519 -6.64 -15.91 11.30
N GLY A 520 -7.58 -16.19 10.39
CA GLY A 520 -7.34 -15.89 8.97
C GLY A 520 -8.11 -16.76 8.00
N GLN A 521 -7.73 -16.73 6.74
CA GLN A 521 -8.39 -17.47 5.66
C GLN A 521 -7.46 -18.55 5.10
N GLY A 522 -8.02 -19.67 4.66
CA GLY A 522 -7.25 -20.83 4.20
C GLY A 522 -6.69 -20.64 2.78
N LEU A 523 -7.43 -21.12 1.78
CA LEU A 523 -7.02 -21.15 0.38
C LEU A 523 -8.00 -20.38 -0.50
N ARG A 524 -7.51 -19.61 -1.47
CA ARG A 524 -8.32 -19.03 -2.54
C ARG A 524 -7.82 -19.45 -3.92
N ILE A 525 -8.73 -19.93 -4.76
CA ILE A 525 -8.49 -20.28 -6.17
C ILE A 525 -9.43 -19.44 -7.06
N ASP A 526 -8.86 -18.75 -8.04
CA ASP A 526 -9.59 -17.85 -8.98
C ASP A 526 -9.26 -18.14 -10.46
N GLY A 527 -8.08 -18.69 -10.76
CA GLY A 527 -7.61 -18.81 -12.15
C GLY A 527 -8.21 -19.96 -12.96
N LEU A 528 -8.29 -19.79 -14.29
CA LEU A 528 -8.81 -20.80 -15.21
C LEU A 528 -7.99 -22.09 -15.17
N ARG A 529 -8.68 -23.24 -15.17
CA ARG A 529 -8.06 -24.58 -15.16
C ARG A 529 -7.06 -24.79 -14.01
N SER A 530 -7.17 -24.01 -12.95
CA SER A 530 -6.39 -24.22 -11.73
C SER A 530 -6.99 -25.32 -10.87
N SER A 531 -6.14 -26.08 -10.19
CA SER A 531 -6.57 -27.13 -9.27
C SER A 531 -5.98 -26.94 -7.88
N ALA A 532 -6.74 -27.41 -6.88
CA ALA A 532 -6.32 -27.51 -5.50
C ALA A 532 -6.54 -28.94 -5.02
N GLU A 533 -5.48 -29.69 -4.75
CA GLU A 533 -5.59 -31.11 -4.44
C GLU A 533 -4.72 -31.48 -3.24
N TYR A 534 -5.26 -32.32 -2.36
CA TYR A 534 -4.55 -32.90 -1.21
C TYR A 534 -3.97 -31.84 -0.23
N ASN A 535 -4.56 -30.64 -0.16
CA ASN A 535 -4.15 -29.63 0.82
C ASN A 535 -4.83 -29.93 2.18
N ASP A 536 -4.07 -29.79 3.26
CA ASP A 536 -4.59 -29.83 4.63
C ASP A 536 -4.80 -28.39 5.10
N ILE A 537 -6.01 -28.05 5.54
CA ILE A 537 -6.38 -26.68 5.92
C ILE A 537 -7.02 -26.74 7.30
N THR A 538 -6.34 -26.13 8.27
CA THR A 538 -6.84 -25.93 9.62
C THR A 538 -7.13 -24.46 9.84
N ILE A 539 -8.35 -24.14 10.28
CA ILE A 539 -8.73 -22.80 10.70
C ILE A 539 -9.08 -22.85 12.18
N LYS A 540 -8.38 -22.07 13.00
CA LYS A 540 -8.49 -22.12 14.46
C LYS A 540 -9.35 -21.02 15.05
N SER A 541 -9.25 -19.80 14.55
CA SER A 541 -10.00 -18.66 15.08
C SER A 541 -10.46 -17.70 13.98
N VAL A 542 -11.43 -16.87 14.35
CA VAL A 542 -11.95 -15.79 13.51
C VAL A 542 -11.81 -14.50 14.32
N ALA A 543 -10.94 -13.60 13.86
CA ALA A 543 -10.99 -12.22 14.30
C ALA A 543 -12.03 -11.47 13.44
N PRO A 544 -12.74 -10.48 14.01
CA PRO A 544 -13.46 -9.51 13.19
C PRO A 544 -12.52 -9.00 12.12
N ASN A 545 -12.98 -9.06 10.88
CA ASN A 545 -12.20 -8.47 9.81
C ASN A 545 -12.12 -6.96 10.08
N TRP A 546 -10.90 -6.45 10.20
CA TRP A 546 -10.65 -5.05 10.59
C TRP A 546 -11.34 -4.01 9.68
N ASP A 547 -11.75 -4.39 8.46
CA ASP A 547 -12.28 -3.46 7.46
C ASP A 547 -13.80 -3.50 7.36
N ILE A 548 -14.39 -4.70 7.44
CA ILE A 548 -15.85 -4.86 7.32
C ILE A 548 -16.56 -5.02 8.67
N GLY A 549 -15.80 -5.10 9.78
CA GLY A 549 -16.35 -5.31 11.13
C GLY A 549 -17.15 -6.60 11.26
N ARG A 550 -17.00 -7.54 10.32
CA ARG A 550 -17.73 -8.80 10.25
C ARG A 550 -16.77 -9.97 10.30
N LEU A 551 -17.24 -11.07 10.88
CA LEU A 551 -16.59 -12.36 10.81
C LEU A 551 -16.79 -12.90 9.38
N SER A 552 -15.70 -13.10 8.65
CA SER A 552 -15.70 -13.73 7.32
C SER A 552 -14.61 -14.79 7.31
N LEU A 553 -14.99 -16.03 7.08
CA LEU A 553 -14.10 -17.18 7.15
C LEU A 553 -14.27 -18.06 5.93
N ASP A 554 -13.17 -18.27 5.21
CA ASP A 554 -13.14 -19.15 4.06
C ASP A 554 -12.04 -20.19 4.27
N GLY A 555 -12.42 -21.46 4.45
CA GLY A 555 -11.50 -22.60 4.35
C GLY A 555 -10.92 -22.68 2.95
N ILE A 556 -11.81 -22.75 1.96
CA ILE A 556 -11.49 -22.64 0.55
C ILE A 556 -12.49 -21.67 -0.07
N ARG A 557 -12.00 -20.61 -0.72
CA ARG A 557 -12.80 -19.78 -1.63
C ARG A 557 -12.47 -20.16 -3.06
N VAL A 558 -13.48 -20.59 -3.80
CA VAL A 558 -13.45 -20.68 -5.26
C VAL A 558 -14.22 -19.47 -5.78
N ASN A 559 -13.58 -18.70 -6.64
CA ASN A 559 -14.08 -17.41 -7.04
C ASN A 559 -14.36 -17.40 -8.54
N ASP A 560 -15.49 -16.84 -8.95
CA ASP A 560 -15.96 -16.77 -10.34
C ASP A 560 -16.21 -15.32 -10.80
N TYR A 561 -15.73 -14.32 -10.05
CA TYR A 561 -16.04 -12.90 -10.27
C TYR A 561 -15.63 -12.39 -11.66
N TRP A 562 -14.81 -13.14 -12.40
CA TRP A 562 -14.46 -12.85 -13.78
C TRP A 562 -15.35 -13.63 -14.77
N ASN A 563 -16.60 -13.17 -14.89
CA ASN A 563 -17.54 -13.63 -15.91
C ASN A 563 -16.93 -13.52 -17.33
N GLY A 564 -16.51 -14.67 -17.87
CA GLY A 564 -16.06 -14.78 -19.25
C GLY A 564 -15.83 -16.20 -19.74
N SER A 565 -15.52 -17.17 -18.88
CA SER A 565 -15.51 -18.61 -19.23
C SER A 565 -15.16 -19.47 -18.01
N ALA A 566 -16.17 -19.98 -17.32
CA ALA A 566 -16.01 -21.22 -16.55
C ALA A 566 -16.11 -22.41 -17.51
#